data_AF-A0A0B8PB77-F1
#
_entry.id   AF-A0A0B8PB77-F1
#
_cell.length_a   1.000
_cell.length_b   1.000
_cell.length_c   1.000
_cell.angle_alpha   90.00
_cell.angle_beta   90.00
_cell.angle_gamma   90.00
#
_symmetry.space_group_name_H-M   'P 1'
#
loop_
_entity.id
_entity.type
_entity.pdbx_description
1 polymer ?
#
loop_
_entity_poly.entity_id
_entity_poly.type
_entity_poly.pdbx_seq_one_letter_code
_entity_poly.pdbx_strand_id
1 'polypeptide(L)'
;MEAISDVSFATAIAAAMIPVLFAFDGWIFVTTIAHEIKNPQRNLPLAMVGGLAIIGLVYVMFTTGLLSVASGHAYAAGEMDVSGVANILFGEGLGRTLTFFIVISALGGFNGLMLLGMRMPYSLAMRRNFAGSEALLTVSPRTNLPVRSGLTMLALLATYMTVGFILAGTGIHSGIFDLYGDLPIALMWII
;
A
#
# COMPACT_ATOMS: atom_id res chain seq x y z
N MET A 1 -10.68 25.30 9.07
CA MET A 1 -10.19 24.38 10.12
C MET A 1 -11.37 24.08 11.02
N GLU A 2 -12.10 23.02 10.70
CA GLU A 2 -13.05 22.44 11.67
C GLU A 2 -12.24 21.95 12.86
N ALA A 3 -12.61 22.39 14.06
CA ALA A 3 -11.98 21.90 15.25
C ALA A 3 -12.26 20.39 15.36
N ILE A 4 -11.23 19.61 15.70
CA ILE A 4 -11.31 18.16 15.94
C ILE A 4 -12.38 17.81 17.01
N SER A 5 -12.94 18.80 17.71
CA SER A 5 -14.04 18.68 18.67
C SER A 5 -15.40 18.34 18.08
N ASP A 6 -15.65 18.52 16.78
CA ASP A 6 -16.99 18.32 16.18
C ASP A 6 -17.15 16.99 15.41
N VAL A 7 -16.10 16.17 15.35
CA VAL A 7 -16.14 14.86 14.69
C VAL A 7 -16.57 13.79 15.68
N SER A 8 -17.68 13.09 15.40
CA SER A 8 -18.13 11.99 16.25
C SER A 8 -17.05 10.91 16.35
N PHE A 9 -16.93 10.24 17.51
CA PHE A 9 -15.97 9.16 17.71
C PHE A 9 -16.07 8.07 16.62
N ALA A 10 -17.29 7.75 16.20
CA ALA A 10 -17.54 6.80 15.12
C ALA A 10 -16.96 7.28 13.78
N THR A 11 -17.12 8.57 13.47
CA THR A 11 -16.56 9.18 12.25
C THR A 11 -15.04 9.21 12.29
N ALA A 12 -14.43 9.51 13.44
CA ALA A 12 -12.98 9.49 13.62
C ALA A 12 -12.39 8.07 13.44
N ILE A 13 -13.05 7.04 13.98
CA ILE A 13 -12.66 5.64 13.74
C ILE A 13 -12.76 5.30 12.26
N ALA A 14 -13.87 5.67 11.59
CA ALA A 14 -14.07 5.37 10.18
C ALA A 14 -12.98 6.02 9.30
N ALA A 15 -12.62 7.27 9.60
CA ALA A 15 -11.55 8.01 8.93
C ALA A 15 -10.18 7.31 9.09
N ALA A 16 -9.86 6.88 10.31
CA ALA A 16 -8.59 6.22 10.61
C ALA A 16 -8.51 4.78 10.05
N MET A 17 -9.65 4.14 9.77
CA MET A 17 -9.69 2.74 9.36
C MET A 17 -9.03 2.52 8.00
N ILE A 18 -9.25 3.40 7.02
CA ILE A 18 -8.70 3.22 5.67
C ILE A 18 -7.17 3.22 5.62
N PRO A 19 -6.45 4.21 6.17
CA PRO A 19 -4.99 4.17 6.18
C PRO A 19 -4.45 2.97 6.98
N VAL A 20 -5.17 2.51 8.01
CA VAL A 20 -4.81 1.29 8.74
C VAL A 20 -4.97 0.05 7.85
N LEU A 21 -6.10 -0.10 7.16
CA LEU A 21 -6.33 -1.21 6.23
C LEU A 21 -5.33 -1.22 5.08
N PHE A 22 -4.95 -0.05 4.58
CA PHE A 22 -3.88 0.09 3.59
C PHE A 22 -2.52 -0.38 4.14
N ALA A 23 -2.19 -0.06 5.39
CA ALA A 23 -0.95 -0.51 6.01
C ALA A 23 -0.88 -2.04 6.16
N PHE A 24 -2.03 -2.70 6.35
CA PHE A 24 -2.14 -4.17 6.35
C PHE A 24 -2.36 -4.77 4.95
N ASP A 25 -2.39 -3.95 3.91
CA ASP A 25 -2.58 -4.43 2.56
C ASP A 25 -1.37 -5.23 2.06
N GLY A 26 -1.64 -6.21 1.19
CA GLY A 26 -0.65 -7.07 0.57
C GLY A 26 -0.77 -8.55 0.93
N TRP A 27 -1.69 -8.90 1.82
CA TRP A 27 -2.01 -10.29 2.17
C TRP A 27 -2.43 -11.13 0.93
N ILE A 28 -3.08 -10.51 -0.07
CA ILE A 28 -3.49 -11.18 -1.31
C ILE A 28 -2.29 -11.67 -2.11
N PHE A 29 -1.17 -10.93 -2.12
CA PHE A 29 -0.01 -11.29 -2.93
C PHE A 29 0.60 -12.63 -2.53
N VAL A 30 0.54 -12.99 -1.25
CA VAL A 30 1.01 -14.30 -0.75
C VAL A 30 0.24 -15.45 -1.42
N THR A 31 -1.03 -15.25 -1.74
CA THR A 31 -1.85 -16.28 -2.42
C THR A 31 -1.41 -16.51 -3.87
N THR A 32 -0.87 -15.48 -4.53
CA THR A 32 -0.44 -15.57 -5.94
C THR A 32 0.81 -16.45 -6.12
N ILE A 33 1.60 -16.60 -5.06
CA ILE A 33 2.79 -17.46 -5.01
C ILE A 33 2.53 -18.75 -4.25
N ALA A 34 1.27 -19.07 -3.89
CA ALA A 34 0.95 -20.26 -3.11
C ALA A 34 1.45 -21.56 -3.77
N HIS A 35 1.51 -21.62 -5.09
CA HIS A 35 2.04 -22.77 -5.84
C HIS A 35 3.57 -22.93 -5.75
N GLU A 36 4.28 -21.87 -5.36
CA GLU A 36 5.74 -21.87 -5.17
C GLU A 36 6.11 -22.25 -3.72
N ILE A 37 5.14 -22.28 -2.81
CA ILE A 37 5.34 -22.60 -1.39
C ILE A 37 5.33 -24.12 -1.18
N LYS A 38 6.34 -24.65 -0.48
CA LYS A 38 6.36 -26.05 -0.04
C LYS A 38 5.21 -26.32 0.95
N ASN A 39 4.38 -27.34 0.72
CA ASN A 39 3.24 -27.70 1.56
C ASN A 39 2.28 -26.52 1.87
N PRO A 40 1.66 -25.91 0.83
CA PRO A 40 0.91 -24.68 0.99
C PRO A 40 -0.28 -24.81 1.94
N GLN A 41 -0.92 -25.99 2.02
CA GLN A 41 -2.07 -26.24 2.91
C GLN A 41 -1.76 -25.98 4.39
N ARG A 42 -0.51 -26.18 4.80
CA ARG A 42 -0.06 -25.92 6.18
C ARG A 42 0.71 -24.62 6.30
N ASN A 43 1.63 -24.38 5.36
CA ASN A 43 2.58 -23.27 5.49
C ASN A 43 1.98 -21.92 5.12
N LEU A 44 1.03 -21.87 4.17
CA LEU A 44 0.39 -20.63 3.78
C LEU A 44 -0.46 -20.04 4.94
N PRO A 45 -1.37 -20.79 5.61
CA PRO A 45 -2.12 -20.25 6.74
C PRO A 45 -1.21 -19.82 7.91
N LEU A 46 -0.17 -20.60 8.23
CA LEU A 46 0.76 -20.27 9.31
C LEU A 46 1.56 -18.99 9.01
N ALA A 47 2.03 -18.83 7.77
CA ALA A 47 2.76 -17.64 7.36
C ALA A 47 1.86 -16.39 7.37
N MET A 48 0.60 -16.53 6.94
CA MET A 48 -0.36 -15.42 6.96
C MET A 48 -0.69 -14.99 8.39
N VAL A 49 -1.13 -15.91 9.25
CA VAL A 49 -1.52 -15.57 10.63
C VAL A 49 -0.32 -15.09 11.44
N GLY A 50 0.81 -15.80 11.34
CA GLY A 50 2.05 -15.42 12.04
C GLY A 50 2.59 -14.06 11.56
N GLY A 51 2.59 -13.84 10.24
CA GLY A 51 3.01 -12.57 9.65
C GLY A 51 2.13 -11.40 10.08
N LEU A 52 0.80 -11.55 9.98
CA LEU A 52 -0.14 -10.51 10.43
C LEU A 52 0.00 -10.21 11.92
N ALA A 53 0.16 -11.23 12.77
CA ALA A 53 0.32 -11.03 14.21
C ALA A 53 1.60 -10.25 14.54
N ILE A 54 2.72 -10.57 13.89
CA ILE A 54 3.99 -9.87 14.09
C ILE A 54 3.89 -8.43 13.60
N ILE A 55 3.37 -8.20 12.40
CA ILE A 55 3.20 -6.85 11.83
C ILE A 55 2.26 -6.02 12.72
N GLY A 56 1.15 -6.60 13.16
CA GLY A 56 0.21 -5.93 14.06
C GLY A 56 0.86 -5.50 15.38
N LEU A 57 1.68 -6.37 15.98
CA LEU A 57 2.42 -6.03 17.19
C LEU A 57 3.40 -4.87 16.95
N VAL A 58 4.15 -4.93 15.85
CA VAL A 58 5.10 -3.88 15.46
C VAL A 58 4.38 -2.55 15.24
N TYR A 59 3.22 -2.55 14.57
CA TYR A 59 2.44 -1.33 14.33
C TYR A 59 1.92 -0.72 15.63
N VAL A 60 1.37 -1.53 16.53
CA VAL A 60 0.91 -1.03 17.84
C VAL A 60 2.08 -0.44 18.63
N MET A 61 3.22 -1.13 18.70
CA MET A 61 4.42 -0.63 19.39
C MET A 61 4.94 0.67 18.77
N PHE A 62 4.98 0.74 17.44
CA PHE A 62 5.49 1.90 16.73
C PHE A 62 4.57 3.12 16.91
N THR A 63 3.26 2.96 16.68
CA THR A 63 2.28 4.05 16.81
C THR A 63 2.18 4.54 18.25
N THR A 64 2.20 3.64 19.25
CA THR A 64 2.21 4.05 20.67
C THR A 64 3.49 4.81 21.04
N GLY A 65 4.65 4.37 20.54
CA GLY A 65 5.91 5.10 20.68
C GLY A 65 5.85 6.50 20.05
N LEU A 66 5.30 6.60 18.85
CA LEU A 66 5.16 7.87 18.12
C LEU A 66 4.27 8.88 18.90
N LEU A 67 3.12 8.42 19.39
CA LEU A 67 2.18 9.22 20.18
C LEU A 67 2.73 9.63 21.56
N SER A 68 3.72 8.90 22.09
CA SER A 68 4.36 9.28 23.36
C SER A 68 5.29 10.49 23.23
N VAL A 69 5.76 10.80 22.02
CA VAL A 69 6.75 11.84 21.74
C VAL A 69 6.12 13.05 21.10
N ALA A 70 5.25 12.85 20.10
CA ALA A 70 4.50 13.94 19.51
C ALA A 70 3.32 14.29 20.43
N SER A 71 3.15 15.57 20.77
CA SER A 71 1.86 16.02 21.28
C SER A 71 0.82 15.70 20.21
N GLY A 72 -0.20 14.92 20.53
CA GLY A 72 -1.12 14.35 19.54
C GLY A 72 -1.70 15.36 18.54
N HIS A 73 -1.73 16.65 18.89
CA HIS A 73 -2.11 17.75 18.00
C HIS A 73 -1.12 18.02 16.86
N ALA A 74 0.20 18.05 17.09
CA ALA A 74 1.18 18.34 16.03
C ALA A 74 1.24 17.20 14.99
N TYR A 75 1.05 15.95 15.45
CA TYR A 75 0.96 14.81 14.56
C TYR A 75 -0.40 14.75 13.84
N ALA A 76 -1.51 14.99 14.55
CA ALA A 76 -2.85 14.99 13.95
C ALA A 76 -3.08 16.14 12.96
N ALA A 77 -2.40 17.28 13.14
CA ALA A 77 -2.44 18.40 12.19
C ALA A 77 -1.58 18.15 10.93
N GLY A 78 -0.86 17.02 10.84
CA GLY A 78 0.05 16.72 9.73
C GLY A 78 1.32 17.58 9.73
N GLU A 79 1.58 18.31 10.81
CA GLU A 79 2.73 19.21 10.96
C GLU A 79 4.01 18.45 11.32
N MET A 80 3.90 17.20 11.77
CA MET A 80 5.01 16.38 12.20
C MET A 80 4.97 14.98 11.57
N ASP A 81 5.97 14.67 10.73
CA ASP A 81 6.19 13.36 10.14
C ASP A 81 7.08 12.46 11.05
N VAL A 82 7.14 11.16 10.76
CA VAL A 82 8.00 10.17 11.42
C VAL A 82 9.46 10.64 11.51
N SER A 83 9.96 11.27 10.45
CA SER A 83 11.30 11.86 10.42
C SER A 83 11.48 13.01 11.43
N GLY A 84 10.44 13.81 11.65
CA GLY A 84 10.41 14.86 12.67
C GLY A 84 10.46 14.30 14.09
N VAL A 85 9.71 13.22 14.36
CA VAL A 85 9.79 12.53 15.67
C VAL A 85 11.17 11.92 15.90
N ALA A 86 11.77 11.32 14.87
CA ALA A 86 13.12 10.79 14.96
C ALA A 86 14.17 11.88 15.24
N ASN A 87 14.01 13.07 14.66
CA ASN A 87 14.87 14.22 14.95
C ASN A 87 14.77 14.66 16.41
N ILE A 88 13.57 14.66 16.99
CA ILE A 88 13.35 15.01 18.40
C ILE A 88 14.03 14.00 19.34
N LEU A 89 13.90 12.70 19.05
CA LEU A 89 14.42 11.63 19.91
C LEU A 89 15.93 11.43 19.79
N PHE A 90 16.46 11.51 18.58
CA PHE A 90 17.80 11.01 18.25
C PHE A 90 18.68 12.04 17.53
N GLY A 91 18.16 13.25 17.27
CA GLY A 91 18.85 14.32 16.56
C GLY A 91 18.73 14.25 15.04
N GLU A 92 19.05 15.35 14.37
CA GLU A 92 18.89 15.53 12.91
C GLU A 92 19.61 14.49 12.04
N GLY A 93 20.75 13.98 12.53
CA GLY A 93 21.52 12.97 11.82
C GLY A 93 20.73 11.66 11.63
N LEU A 94 20.04 11.22 12.68
CA LEU A 94 19.32 9.94 12.65
C LEU A 94 18.00 10.04 11.86
N GLY A 95 17.30 11.17 11.92
CA GLY A 95 16.08 11.34 11.11
C GLY A 95 16.35 11.31 9.61
N ARG A 96 17.47 11.91 9.15
CA ARG A 96 17.89 11.80 7.74
C ARG A 96 18.21 10.36 7.35
N THR A 97 18.92 9.62 8.20
CA THR A 97 19.21 8.19 7.96
C THR A 97 17.92 7.36 7.93
N LEU A 98 16.96 7.64 8.81
CA LEU A 98 15.68 6.96 8.82
C LEU A 98 14.88 7.21 7.55
N THR A 99 14.78 8.47 7.08
CA THR A 99 14.13 8.80 5.81
C THR A 99 14.75 8.04 4.64
N PHE A 100 16.08 7.90 4.62
CA PHE A 100 16.77 7.11 3.61
C PHE A 100 16.33 5.63 3.61
N PHE A 101 16.24 5.00 4.78
CA PHE A 101 15.74 3.63 4.90
C PHE A 101 14.26 3.49 4.53
N ILE A 102 13.42 4.49 4.86
CA ILE A 102 12.02 4.53 4.45
C ILE A 102 11.91 4.51 2.92
N VAL A 103 12.70 5.34 2.23
CA VAL A 103 12.73 5.38 0.76
C VAL A 103 13.17 4.04 0.17
N ILE A 104 14.23 3.42 0.71
CA ILE A 104 14.68 2.08 0.26
C ILE A 104 13.56 1.04 0.46
N SER A 105 12.89 1.05 1.61
CA SER A 105 11.77 0.16 1.88
C SER A 105 10.63 0.35 0.88
N ALA A 106 10.27 1.60 0.59
CA ALA A 106 9.24 1.93 -0.41
C ALA A 106 9.62 1.43 -1.81
N LEU A 107 10.87 1.62 -2.22
CA LEU A 107 11.38 1.11 -3.51
C LEU A 107 11.41 -0.42 -3.56
N GLY A 108 11.75 -1.08 -2.45
CA GLY A 108 11.70 -2.54 -2.33
C GLY A 108 10.27 -3.09 -2.45
N GLY A 109 9.32 -2.46 -1.76
CA GLY A 109 7.89 -2.79 -1.88
C GLY A 109 7.39 -2.60 -3.31
N PHE A 110 7.70 -1.45 -3.93
CA PHE A 110 7.35 -1.17 -5.32
C PHE A 110 7.92 -2.21 -6.30
N ASN A 111 9.17 -2.64 -6.12
CA ASN A 111 9.77 -3.68 -6.94
C ASN A 111 9.02 -5.01 -6.81
N GLY A 112 8.69 -5.43 -5.59
CA GLY A 112 7.90 -6.64 -5.35
C GLY A 112 6.52 -6.57 -6.01
N LEU A 113 5.81 -5.45 -5.82
CA LEU A 113 4.50 -5.22 -6.43
C LEU A 113 4.55 -5.24 -7.97
N MET A 114 5.63 -4.74 -8.57
CA MET A 114 5.82 -4.82 -10.02
C MET A 114 5.98 -6.25 -10.53
N LEU A 115 6.80 -7.05 -9.83
CA LEU A 115 7.02 -8.46 -10.19
C LEU A 115 5.71 -9.27 -10.13
N LEU A 116 4.90 -9.00 -9.11
CA LEU A 116 3.59 -9.64 -8.92
C LEU A 116 2.55 -9.10 -9.90
N GLY A 117 2.51 -7.79 -10.12
CA GLY A 117 1.57 -7.11 -10.99
C GLY A 117 1.69 -7.53 -12.46
N MET A 118 2.89 -7.90 -12.92
CA MET A 118 3.11 -8.48 -14.25
C MET A 118 2.28 -9.74 -14.52
N ARG A 119 1.99 -10.53 -13.48
CA ARG A 119 1.27 -11.81 -13.61
C ARG A 119 -0.21 -11.62 -13.93
N MET A 120 -0.80 -10.48 -13.54
CA MET A 120 -2.23 -10.22 -13.72
C MET A 120 -2.60 -10.07 -15.20
N PRO A 121 -2.02 -9.15 -16.00
CA PRO A 121 -2.31 -9.07 -17.43
C PRO A 121 -1.91 -10.33 -18.21
N TYR A 122 -0.82 -10.99 -17.80
CA TYR A 122 -0.38 -12.25 -18.41
C TYR A 122 -1.43 -13.36 -18.24
N SER A 123 -1.90 -13.58 -17.01
CA SER A 123 -2.93 -14.59 -16.71
C SER A 123 -4.28 -14.28 -17.37
N LEU A 124 -4.63 -12.99 -17.49
CA LEU A 124 -5.82 -12.54 -18.20
C LEU A 124 -5.74 -12.87 -19.69
N ALA A 125 -4.60 -12.58 -20.32
CA ALA A 125 -4.35 -12.90 -21.73
C ALA A 125 -4.34 -14.41 -22.01
N MET A 126 -3.93 -15.22 -21.02
CA MET A 126 -3.96 -16.69 -21.14
C MET A 126 -5.39 -17.26 -21.08
N ARG A 127 -6.30 -16.59 -20.38
CA ARG A 127 -7.71 -17.03 -20.21
C ARG A 127 -8.67 -16.45 -21.24
N ARG A 128 -8.36 -15.28 -21.80
CA ARG A 128 -9.25 -14.54 -22.72
C ARG A 128 -8.50 -14.16 -23.98
N ASN A 129 -9.06 -14.50 -25.14
CA ASN A 129 -8.51 -14.10 -26.42
C ASN A 129 -9.07 -12.73 -26.85
N PHE A 130 -8.39 -11.66 -26.46
CA PHE A 130 -8.69 -10.28 -26.89
C PHE A 130 -7.55 -9.69 -27.72
N ALA A 131 -7.81 -8.57 -28.39
CA ALA A 131 -6.80 -7.88 -29.21
C ALA A 131 -5.59 -7.47 -28.36
N GLY A 132 -4.40 -7.96 -28.72
CA GLY A 132 -3.16 -7.73 -27.96
C GLY A 132 -2.83 -8.81 -26.91
N SER A 133 -3.65 -9.85 -26.76
CA SER A 133 -3.36 -11.00 -25.88
C SER A 133 -2.04 -11.68 -26.21
N GLU A 134 -1.75 -11.92 -27.50
CA GLU A 134 -0.46 -12.50 -27.93
C GLU A 134 0.74 -11.67 -27.50
N ALA A 135 0.62 -10.33 -27.52
CA ALA A 135 1.69 -9.44 -27.07
C ALA A 135 1.92 -9.56 -25.55
N LEU A 136 0.86 -9.73 -24.75
CA LEU A 136 0.96 -9.92 -23.30
C LEU A 136 1.53 -11.30 -22.93
N LEU A 137 1.32 -12.32 -23.77
CA LEU A 137 1.88 -13.66 -23.55
C LEU A 137 3.37 -13.75 -23.88
N THR A 138 3.98 -12.72 -24.48
CA THR A 138 5.41 -12.73 -24.78
C THR A 138 6.26 -12.65 -23.51
N VAL A 139 7.13 -13.65 -23.33
CA VAL A 139 8.11 -13.72 -22.25
C VAL A 139 9.48 -13.40 -22.79
N SER A 140 10.20 -12.49 -22.13
CA SER A 140 11.57 -12.12 -22.51
C SER A 140 12.54 -13.28 -22.26
N PRO A 141 13.33 -13.72 -23.26
CA PRO A 141 14.28 -14.82 -23.08
C PRO A 141 15.44 -14.49 -22.11
N ARG A 142 15.75 -13.21 -21.91
CA ARG A 142 16.87 -12.78 -21.04
C ARG A 142 16.49 -12.70 -19.57
N THR A 143 15.26 -12.27 -19.29
CA THR A 143 14.79 -11.99 -17.93
C THR A 143 13.77 -13.01 -17.43
N ASN A 144 13.24 -13.85 -18.33
CA ASN A 144 12.16 -14.80 -18.06
C ASN A 144 10.90 -14.12 -17.45
N LEU A 145 10.67 -12.86 -17.82
CA LEU A 145 9.56 -12.04 -17.34
C LEU A 145 8.69 -11.56 -18.52
N PRO A 146 7.37 -11.44 -18.33
CA PRO A 146 6.46 -10.87 -19.33
C PRO A 146 6.52 -9.34 -19.28
N VAL A 147 7.58 -8.77 -19.89
CA VAL A 147 7.87 -7.32 -19.85
C VAL A 147 6.71 -6.48 -20.38
N ARG A 148 6.04 -6.94 -21.45
CA ARG A 148 4.90 -6.23 -22.03
C ARG A 148 3.72 -6.17 -21.06
N SER A 149 3.45 -7.24 -20.32
CA SER A 149 2.45 -7.23 -19.24
C SER A 149 2.82 -6.24 -18.13
N GLY A 150 4.11 -6.11 -17.81
CA GLY A 150 4.59 -5.10 -16.86
C GLY A 150 4.37 -3.68 -17.33
N LEU A 151 4.66 -3.40 -18.61
CA LEU A 151 4.40 -2.10 -19.21
C LEU A 151 2.89 -1.78 -19.27
N THR A 152 2.05 -2.76 -19.58
CA THR A 152 0.60 -2.58 -19.53
C THR A 152 0.11 -2.29 -18.12
N MET A 153 0.62 -3.01 -17.11
CA MET A 153 0.29 -2.73 -15.70
C MET A 153 0.73 -1.32 -15.29
N LEU A 154 1.93 -0.90 -15.70
CA LEU A 154 2.43 0.46 -15.49
C LEU A 154 1.55 1.52 -16.15
N ALA A 155 1.12 1.28 -17.40
CA ALA A 155 0.24 2.20 -18.11
C ALA A 155 -1.14 2.30 -17.45
N LEU A 156 -1.67 1.18 -16.95
CA LEU A 156 -2.93 1.17 -16.19
C LEU A 156 -2.79 1.94 -14.88
N LEU A 157 -1.72 1.73 -14.13
CA LEU A 157 -1.42 2.47 -12.89
C LEU A 157 -1.21 3.96 -13.15
N ALA A 158 -0.49 4.33 -14.21
CA ALA A 158 -0.29 5.72 -14.59
C ALA A 158 -1.60 6.39 -15.01
N THR A 159 -2.45 5.67 -15.77
CA THR A 159 -3.79 6.14 -16.14
C THR A 159 -4.65 6.34 -14.91
N TYR A 160 -4.64 5.37 -14.00
CA TYR A 160 -5.31 5.46 -12.71
C TYR A 160 -4.86 6.72 -11.97
N MET A 161 -3.55 6.88 -11.73
CA MET A 161 -2.96 8.06 -11.06
C MET A 161 -3.32 9.38 -11.71
N THR A 162 -3.32 9.43 -13.05
CA THR A 162 -3.67 10.64 -13.80
C THR A 162 -5.14 11.02 -13.60
N VAL A 163 -6.06 10.04 -13.64
CA VAL A 163 -7.48 10.27 -13.35
C VAL A 163 -7.65 10.80 -11.93
N GLY A 164 -6.95 10.23 -10.95
CA GLY A 164 -6.97 10.70 -9.57
C GLY A 164 -6.48 12.12 -9.40
N PHE A 165 -5.36 12.45 -10.03
CA PHE A 165 -4.81 13.80 -9.98
C PHE A 165 -5.78 14.83 -10.57
N ILE A 166 -6.46 14.49 -11.67
CA ILE A 166 -7.47 15.35 -12.29
C ILE A 166 -8.68 15.52 -11.35
N LEU A 167 -9.16 14.42 -10.75
CA LEU A 167 -10.27 14.46 -9.79
C LEU A 167 -9.91 15.24 -8.51
N ALA A 168 -8.65 15.18 -8.06
CA ALA A 168 -8.16 15.96 -6.92
C ALA A 168 -8.28 17.46 -7.20
N GLY A 169 -8.00 17.87 -8.45
CA GLY A 169 -8.17 19.24 -8.91
C GLY A 169 -9.63 19.73 -9.00
N THR A 170 -10.63 18.84 -9.02
CA THR A 170 -12.05 19.22 -9.08
C THR A 170 -12.72 19.35 -7.71
N GLY A 171 -12.00 19.07 -6.61
CA GLY A 171 -12.52 19.21 -5.25
C GLY A 171 -13.42 18.04 -4.78
N ILE A 172 -13.54 16.97 -5.58
CA ILE A 172 -14.30 15.77 -5.23
C ILE A 172 -13.69 15.00 -4.02
N HIS A 173 -12.45 15.35 -3.64
CA HIS A 173 -11.68 14.73 -2.55
C HIS A 173 -11.81 15.46 -1.20
N SER A 174 -12.71 16.43 -1.08
CA SER A 174 -12.77 17.34 0.07
C SER A 174 -13.46 16.77 1.33
N GLY A 175 -13.74 15.47 1.35
CA GLY A 175 -14.35 14.77 2.49
C GLY A 175 -13.34 13.94 3.30
N ILE A 176 -13.83 13.37 4.41
CA ILE A 176 -13.07 12.42 5.25
C ILE A 176 -12.70 11.13 4.49
N PHE A 177 -13.47 10.80 3.45
CA PHE A 177 -13.23 9.67 2.55
C PHE A 177 -12.91 10.19 1.15
N ASP A 178 -11.74 9.83 0.64
CA ASP A 178 -11.35 10.07 -0.74
C ASP A 178 -11.90 8.96 -1.64
N LEU A 179 -12.88 9.28 -2.50
CA LEU A 179 -13.49 8.30 -3.41
C LEU A 179 -12.48 7.68 -4.39
N TYR A 180 -11.37 8.34 -4.66
CA TYR A 180 -10.35 7.87 -5.58
C TYR A 180 -9.29 7.03 -4.85
N GLY A 181 -8.74 7.49 -3.73
CA GLY A 181 -7.72 6.74 -2.99
C GLY A 181 -8.29 5.63 -2.12
N ASP A 182 -9.35 5.93 -1.39
CA ASP A 182 -9.85 5.11 -0.29
C ASP A 182 -10.85 4.06 -0.74
N LEU A 183 -11.62 4.34 -1.81
CA LEU A 183 -12.65 3.43 -2.31
C LEU A 183 -12.09 2.08 -2.78
N PRO A 184 -11.01 1.99 -3.59
CA PRO A 184 -10.47 0.70 -3.98
C PRO A 184 -10.00 -0.12 -2.78
N ILE A 185 -9.40 0.54 -1.78
CA ILE A 185 -8.98 -0.11 -0.53
C ILE A 185 -10.23 -0.63 0.19
N ALA A 186 -11.25 0.20 0.40
CA ALA A 186 -12.49 -0.22 1.05
C ALA A 186 -13.17 -1.40 0.31
N LEU A 187 -13.26 -1.34 -1.02
CA LEU A 187 -13.88 -2.40 -1.83
C LEU A 187 -13.09 -3.71 -1.76
N MET A 188 -11.76 -3.65 -1.74
CA MET A 188 -10.90 -4.83 -1.63
C MET A 188 -11.11 -5.61 -0.33
N TRP A 189 -11.52 -4.93 0.74
CA TRP A 189 -11.78 -5.54 2.04
C TRP A 189 -13.25 -5.93 2.27
N ILE A 190 -14.16 -5.50 1.39
CA ILE A 190 -15.61 -5.80 1.47
C ILE A 190 -16.00 -7.00 0.60
N ILE A 191 -15.29 -7.26 -0.51
CA ILE A 191 -15.57 -8.31 -1.50
C ILE A 191 -14.75 -9.57 -1.21
#